data_AF-A0A929RMY6-F1
#
_entry.id   AF-A0A929RMY6-F1
#
_cell.length_a   1.000
_cell.length_b   1.000
_cell.length_c   1.000
_cell.angle_alpha   90.00
_cell.angle_beta   90.00
_cell.angle_gamma   90.00
#
_symmetry.space_group_name_H-M   'P 1'
#
loop_
_entity.id
_entity.type
_entity.pdbx_description
1 polymer ?
#
loop_
_entity_poly.entity_id
_entity_poly.type
_entity_poly.pdbx_seq_one_letter_code
_entity_poly.pdbx_strand_id
1 'polypeptide(L)'
;MAIEQALIDALGGYLNIVEIEPCTMRIRVQVKTQRAVDEAALRVDGVLAVVRSGDVVQIVCGASSDDIASAMIASIKSVAHDTPLDSLSQRAHA
;
A
#
# COMPACT_ATOMS: atom_id res chain seq x y z
N MET A 1 -0.71 5.56 -15.88
CA MET A 1 -0.74 5.69 -14.41
C MET A 1 -0.62 4.28 -13.86
N ALA A 2 0.25 4.08 -12.88
CA ALA A 2 0.45 2.77 -12.28
C ALA A 2 -0.64 2.52 -11.23
N ILE A 3 -1.30 1.37 -11.28
CA ILE A 3 -2.49 1.06 -10.47
C ILE A 3 -2.18 1.14 -8.98
N GLU A 4 -0.98 0.72 -8.57
CA GLU A 4 -0.51 0.74 -7.19
C GLU A 4 -0.50 2.15 -6.59
N GLN A 5 -0.09 3.17 -7.36
CA GLN A 5 -0.07 4.55 -6.88
C GLN A 5 -1.50 5.07 -6.68
N ALA A 6 -2.38 4.79 -7.63
CA ALA A 6 -3.79 5.19 -7.53
C ALA A 6 -4.48 4.54 -6.32
N LEU A 7 -4.19 3.27 -6.05
CA LEU A 7 -4.72 2.59 -4.86
C LEU A 7 -4.16 3.18 -3.56
N ILE A 8 -2.85 3.46 -3.49
CA ILE A 8 -2.23 4.09 -2.31
C ILE A 8 -2.88 5.45 -2.04
N ASP A 9 -3.05 6.29 -3.05
CA ASP A 9 -3.63 7.62 -2.91
C ASP A 9 -5.09 7.53 -2.46
N ALA A 10 -5.88 6.63 -3.08
CA ALA A 10 -7.27 6.37 -2.71
C ALA A 10 -7.43 5.78 -1.30
N LEU A 11 -6.42 5.08 -0.78
CA LEU A 11 -6.40 4.61 0.61
C LEU A 11 -6.08 5.73 1.61
N GLY A 12 -5.85 6.97 1.16
CA GLY A 12 -5.46 8.09 2.02
C GLY A 12 -3.95 8.28 2.13
N GLY A 13 -3.19 7.71 1.18
CA GLY A 13 -1.74 7.81 1.08
C GLY A 13 -0.97 6.88 2.02
N TYR A 14 0.36 6.89 1.86
CA TYR A 14 1.32 6.05 2.60
C TYR A 14 1.13 6.08 4.11
N LEU A 15 0.80 7.24 4.67
CA LEU A 15 0.67 7.41 6.12
C LEU A 15 -0.60 6.77 6.69
N ASN A 16 -1.62 6.50 5.87
CA ASN A 16 -2.85 5.85 6.33
C ASN A 16 -2.76 4.32 6.27
N ILE A 17 -1.83 3.75 5.51
CA ILE A 17 -1.66 2.31 5.36
C ILE A 17 -0.84 1.76 6.54
N VAL A 18 -1.34 0.72 7.20
CA VAL A 18 -0.68 0.01 8.30
C VAL A 18 0.02 -1.23 7.77
N GLU A 19 -0.72 -2.03 7.00
CA GLU A 19 -0.25 -3.31 6.48
C GLU A 19 -0.94 -3.63 5.16
N ILE A 20 -0.21 -4.30 4.27
CA ILE A 20 -0.74 -4.86 3.01
C ILE A 20 -0.45 -6.35 3.02
N GLU A 21 -1.51 -7.15 2.96
CA GLU A 21 -1.45 -8.60 2.89
C GLU A 21 -2.02 -9.06 1.53
N PRO A 22 -1.19 -9.64 0.65
CA PRO A 22 -1.65 -10.30 -0.56
C PRO A 22 -2.49 -11.54 -0.22
N CYS A 23 -3.58 -11.77 -0.94
CA CYS A 23 -4.33 -13.02 -0.95
C CYS A 23 -4.59 -13.43 -2.40
N THR A 24 -5.02 -14.69 -2.62
CA THR A 24 -5.17 -15.29 -3.96
C THR A 24 -5.98 -14.45 -4.97
N MET A 25 -7.01 -13.73 -4.53
CA MET A 25 -7.87 -12.92 -5.42
C MET A 25 -8.16 -11.51 -4.88
N ARG A 26 -7.57 -11.15 -3.74
CA ARG A 26 -7.84 -9.87 -3.08
C ARG A 26 -6.59 -9.37 -2.36
N ILE A 27 -6.52 -8.07 -2.17
CA ILE A 27 -5.49 -7.39 -1.38
C ILE A 27 -6.19 -6.94 -0.10
N ARG A 28 -5.71 -7.39 1.06
CA ARG A 28 -6.19 -6.89 2.35
C ARG A 28 -5.27 -5.75 2.78
N VAL A 29 -5.86 -4.58 3.00
CA VAL A 29 -5.13 -3.40 3.46
C VAL A 29 -5.68 -3.01 4.82
N GLN A 30 -4.85 -3.05 5.85
CA GLN A 30 -5.19 -2.44 7.13
C GLN A 30 -4.88 -0.95 7.06
N VAL A 31 -5.82 -0.11 7.47
CA VAL A 31 -5.70 1.35 7.46
C VAL A 31 -5.85 1.95 8.86
N LYS A 32 -5.18 3.07 9.13
CA LYS A 32 -5.30 3.79 10.40
C LYS A 32 -6.68 4.42 10.56
N THR A 33 -7.23 4.97 9.48
CA THR A 33 -8.57 5.55 9.47
C THR A 33 -9.32 5.27 8.17
N GLN A 34 -10.55 4.80 8.33
CA GLN A 34 -11.50 4.64 7.23
C GLN A 34 -11.93 5.99 6.63
N ARG A 35 -11.81 7.10 7.36
CA ARG A 35 -12.25 8.42 6.87
C ARG A 35 -11.41 8.95 5.70
N ALA A 36 -10.16 8.54 5.61
CA ALA A 36 -9.26 8.94 4.53
C ALA A 36 -9.35 8.04 3.29
N VAL A 37 -10.16 6.97 3.35
CA VAL A 37 -10.35 6.04 2.23
C VAL A 37 -11.43 6.57 1.28
N ASP A 38 -11.03 6.84 0.04
CA ASP A 38 -11.92 7.17 -1.07
C ASP A 38 -12.30 5.90 -1.84
N GLU A 39 -13.47 5.36 -1.53
CA GLU A 39 -13.98 4.16 -2.16
C GLU A 39 -14.29 4.34 -3.66
N ALA A 40 -14.65 5.55 -4.09
CA ALA A 40 -14.90 5.82 -5.50
C ALA A 40 -13.58 5.79 -6.29
N ALA A 41 -12.52 6.40 -5.74
CA ALA A 41 -11.19 6.38 -6.33
C ALA A 41 -10.53 4.99 -6.30
N LEU A 42 -10.96 4.07 -5.43
CA LEU A 42 -10.50 2.67 -5.45
C LEU A 42 -11.06 1.86 -6.63
N ARG A 43 -12.15 2.30 -7.27
CA ARG A 43 -12.78 1.59 -8.39
C ARG A 43 -12.14 1.97 -9.73
N VAL A 44 -10.84 1.72 -9.86
CA VAL A 44 -10.07 1.88 -11.11
C VAL A 44 -10.10 0.60 -11.95
N ASP A 45 -9.65 0.71 -13.20
CA ASP A 45 -9.50 -0.45 -14.09
C ASP A 45 -8.62 -1.53 -13.44
N GLY A 46 -9.15 -2.75 -13.36
CA GLY A 46 -8.51 -3.87 -12.68
C GLY A 46 -9.05 -4.17 -11.28
N VAL A 47 -9.82 -3.25 -10.67
CA VAL A 47 -10.52 -3.50 -9.40
C VAL A 47 -11.96 -3.95 -9.67
N LEU A 48 -12.26 -5.18 -9.25
CA LEU A 48 -13.56 -5.83 -9.42
C LEU A 48 -14.55 -5.47 -8.30
N ALA A 49 -14.04 -5.33 -7.08
CA ALA A 49 -14.85 -4.99 -5.91
C ALA A 49 -13.99 -4.39 -4.80
N VAL A 50 -14.64 -3.60 -3.94
CA VAL A 50 -14.06 -3.07 -2.71
C VAL A 50 -14.99 -3.43 -1.56
N VAL A 51 -14.43 -4.00 -0.49
CA VAL A 51 -15.17 -4.34 0.73
C VAL A 51 -14.48 -3.72 1.92
N ARG A 52 -15.24 -3.05 2.79
CA ARG A 52 -14.71 -2.41 4.00
C ARG A 52 -15.25 -3.14 5.23
N SER A 53 -14.39 -3.46 6.19
CA SER A 53 -14.77 -4.13 7.43
C SER A 53 -13.81 -3.73 8.55
N GLY A 54 -14.32 -3.06 9.58
CA GLY A 54 -13.49 -2.50 10.64
C GLY A 54 -12.45 -1.53 10.09
N ASP A 55 -11.19 -1.78 10.40
CA ASP A 55 -10.00 -1.05 9.93
C ASP A 55 -9.38 -1.66 8.66
N VAL A 56 -10.03 -2.66 8.04
CA VAL A 56 -9.55 -3.33 6.84
C VAL A 56 -10.34 -2.91 5.60
N VAL A 57 -9.62 -2.65 4.50
CA VAL A 57 -10.14 -2.48 3.15
C VAL A 57 -9.68 -3.67 2.31
N GLN A 58 -10.61 -4.38 1.68
CA GLN A 58 -10.33 -5.49 0.78
C GLN A 58 -10.56 -5.04 -0.65
N ILE A 59 -9.53 -5.12 -1.48
CA ILE A 59 -9.56 -4.74 -2.89
C ILE A 59 -9.47 -6.03 -3.71
N VAL A 60 -10.49 -6.34 -4.49
CA VAL A 60 -10.56 -7.57 -5.28
C VAL A 60 -10.06 -7.28 -6.69
N CYS A 61 -8.86 -7.76 -7.04
CA CYS A 61 -8.26 -7.56 -8.37
C CYS A 61 -8.14 -8.86 -9.18
N GLY A 62 -8.65 -9.98 -8.67
CA GLY A 62 -8.53 -11.27 -9.34
C GLY A 62 -7.07 -11.77 -9.38
N ALA A 63 -6.67 -12.39 -10.48
CA ALA A 63 -5.35 -13.01 -10.63
C ALA A 63 -4.17 -12.03 -10.46
N SER A 64 -4.38 -10.73 -10.73
CA SER A 64 -3.36 -9.69 -10.60
C SER A 64 -3.18 -9.17 -9.17
N SER A 65 -3.93 -9.70 -8.18
CA SER A 65 -3.90 -9.19 -6.80
C SER A 65 -2.51 -9.29 -6.16
N ASP A 66 -1.77 -10.38 -6.43
CA ASP A 66 -0.44 -10.60 -5.87
C ASP A 66 0.60 -9.63 -6.44
N ASP A 67 0.58 -9.43 -7.77
CA ASP A 67 1.46 -8.50 -8.47
C ASP A 67 1.21 -7.05 -8.00
N ILE A 68 -0.06 -6.64 -7.91
CA ILE A 68 -0.44 -5.30 -7.47
C ILE A 68 -0.04 -5.08 -6.00
N ALA A 69 -0.30 -6.05 -5.11
CA ALA A 69 0.09 -5.94 -3.71
C ALA A 69 1.61 -5.83 -3.56
N SER A 70 2.37 -6.61 -4.32
CA SER A 70 3.84 -6.54 -4.35
C SER A 70 4.35 -5.18 -4.81
N ALA A 71 3.73 -4.59 -5.84
CA ALA A 71 4.05 -3.24 -6.31
C ALA A 71 3.73 -2.16 -5.25
N MET A 72 2.58 -2.26 -4.57
CA MET A 72 2.24 -1.34 -3.47
C MET A 72 3.25 -1.43 -2.32
N ILE A 73 3.65 -2.65 -1.92
CA ILE A 73 4.64 -2.88 -0.86
C ILE A 73 6.01 -2.30 -1.26
N ALA A 74 6.44 -2.49 -2.51
CA ALA A 74 7.67 -1.92 -3.02
C ALA A 74 7.65 -0.38 -3.00
N SER A 75 6.53 0.22 -3.41
CA SER A 75 6.34 1.68 -3.40
C SER A 75 6.36 2.26 -1.98
N ILE A 76 5.71 1.59 -1.01
CA ILE A 76 5.72 2.06 0.39
C ILE A 76 7.13 1.94 1.00
N LYS A 77 7.88 0.89 0.66
CA LYS A 77 9.25 0.68 1.16
C LYS A 77 10.25 1.69 0.59
N SER A 78 10.10 2.12 -0.66
CA SER A 78 11.01 3.12 -1.24
C SER A 78 10.88 4.47 -0.52
N VAL A 79 9.67 4.87 -0.11
CA VAL A 79 9.44 6.08 0.70
C VAL A 79 10.10 5.99 2.08
N ALA A 80 10.25 4.79 2.65
CA ALA A 80 10.92 4.59 3.94
C ALA A 80 12.45 4.63 3.85
N HIS A 81 13.05 4.48 2.66
CA HIS A 81 14.51 4.42 2.47
C HIS A 81 15.19 5.79 2.29
N ASP A 82 14.45 6.89 2.24
CA ASP A 82 15.01 8.25 2.25
C ASP A 82 15.45 8.72 3.66
N THR A 83 15.44 7.84 4.66
CA THR A 83 16.15 8.08 5.93
C THR A 83 17.56 7.48 5.84
N PRO A 84 18.64 8.29 5.74
CA PRO A 84 19.99 7.74 5.73
C PRO A 84 20.34 7.25 7.13
N LEU A 85 20.03 5.99 7.42
CA LEU A 85 20.64 5.23 8.52
C LEU A 85 21.93 4.56 8.02
N ASP A 86 22.87 5.35 7.51
CA ASP A 86 24.22 4.82 7.23
C ASP A 86 25.32 5.90 7.21
N SER A 87 25.33 6.80 8.21
CA SER A 87 26.42 7.78 8.38
C SER A 87 27.14 7.69 9.73
N LEU A 88 27.08 6.56 10.42
CA LEU A 88 27.81 6.34 11.68
C LEU A 88 28.52 4.98 11.71
N SER A 89 29.49 4.76 10.81
CA SER A 89 30.43 3.62 10.96
C SER A 89 31.86 3.83 10.44
N GLN A 90 32.28 5.03 9.99
CA GLN A 90 33.65 5.25 9.49
C GLN A 90 34.43 6.41 10.15
N ARG A 91 34.22 6.66 11.45
CA ARG A 91 35.03 7.64 12.22
C ARG A 91 35.67 7.09 13.50
N ALA A 92 36.13 5.84 13.48
CA ALA A 92 36.95 5.31 14.57
C ALA A 92 37.99 4.33 14.04
N HIS A 93 39.07 4.86 13.47
CA HIS A 93 40.42 4.29 13.50
C HIS A 93 41.41 5.45 13.34
N ALA A 94 41.82 6.00 14.48
CA ALA A 94 43.02 6.81 14.65
C ALA A 94 43.91 6.08 15.66
#